data_AF-A0A7D9DIS7-F1
#
_entry.id   AF-A0A7D9DIS7-F1
#
_cell.length_a   1.000
_cell.length_b   1.000
_cell.length_c   1.000
_cell.angle_alpha   90.00
_cell.angle_beta   90.00
_cell.angle_gamma   90.00
#
_symmetry.space_group_name_H-M   'P 1'
#
loop_
_entity.id
_entity.type
_entity.pdbx_description
1 polymer ?
#
loop_
_entity_poly.entity_id
_entity_poly.type
_entity_poly.pdbx_seq_one_letter_code
_entity_poly.pdbx_strand_id
1 'polypeptide(L)' 'MSGAFQLQFSNKKMMLLDIQGSMFNLYDPEIATAELNDEGEFYFCAGNLSCLSISKFNSEHKCNQFCAMLNLASETELTL' A
#
# COMPACT_ATOMS: atom_id res chain seq x y z
N MET A 1 2.70 -8.49 -4.17
CA MET A 1 2.12 -9.26 -3.05
C MET A 1 1.99 -8.43 -1.76
N SER A 2 2.62 -7.25 -1.69
CA SER A 2 2.67 -6.43 -0.47
C SER A 2 1.48 -5.49 -0.27
N GLY A 3 1.03 -4.80 -1.33
CA GLY A 3 0.15 -3.64 -1.18
C GLY A 3 -1.22 -3.96 -0.58
N ALA A 4 -1.90 -5.00 -1.09
CA ALA A 4 -3.22 -5.39 -0.60
C ALA A 4 -3.19 -5.83 0.88
N PHE A 5 -2.18 -6.59 1.28
CA PHE A 5 -2.01 -7.00 2.68
C PHE A 5 -1.80 -5.77 3.58
N GLN A 6 -0.91 -4.86 3.19
CA GLN A 6 -0.58 -3.67 3.98
C GLN A 6 -1.76 -2.72 4.10
N LEU A 7 -2.53 -2.52 3.02
CA LEU A 7 -3.75 -1.74 3.05
C LEU A 7 -4.78 -2.36 4.00
N GLN A 8 -5.01 -3.68 3.93
CA GLN A 8 -5.94 -4.33 4.85
C GLN A 8 -5.45 -4.28 6.30
N PHE A 9 -4.18 -4.59 6.53
CA PHE A 9 -3.56 -4.60 7.87
C PHE A 9 -3.56 -3.21 8.54
N SER A 10 -3.36 -2.15 7.75
CA SER A 10 -3.30 -0.77 8.25
C SER A 10 -4.65 -0.04 8.24
N ASN A 11 -5.76 -0.72 7.93
CA ASN A 11 -7.07 -0.09 7.72
C ASN A 11 -7.03 1.03 6.66
N LYS A 12 -6.42 0.74 5.51
CA LYS A 12 -6.28 1.60 4.33
C LYS A 12 -5.45 2.86 4.55
N LYS A 13 -4.68 2.93 5.64
CA LYS A 13 -3.89 4.11 5.99
C LYS A 13 -2.56 4.19 5.27
N MET A 14 -1.97 3.04 4.94
CA MET A 14 -0.66 3.01 4.31
C MET A 14 -0.44 1.82 3.39
N MET A 15 0.53 1.99 2.48
CA MET A 15 1.00 0.98 1.56
C MET A 15 2.48 1.21 1.26
N LEU A 16 3.27 0.14 1.26
CA LEU A 16 4.65 0.18 0.80
C LEU A 16 4.68 0.14 -0.73
N LEU A 17 5.35 1.11 -1.31
CA LEU A 17 5.61 1.27 -2.73
C LEU A 17 7.07 0.96 -3.06
N ASP A 18 7.35 1.01 -4.36
CA ASP A 18 8.67 0.90 -4.95
C ASP A 18 9.51 -0.25 -4.36
N ILE A 19 8.88 -1.43 -4.27
CA ILE A 19 9.52 -2.63 -3.74
C ILE A 19 10.61 -3.07 -4.72
N GLN A 20 11.84 -2.69 -4.39
CA GLN A 20 13.03 -2.97 -5.17
C GLN A 20 14.10 -3.63 -4.30
N GLY A 21 14.93 -4.46 -4.93
CA GLY A 21 16.06 -5.09 -4.25
C GLY A 21 16.53 -6.40 -4.88
N SER A 22 17.21 -7.21 -4.08
CA SER A 22 17.86 -8.45 -4.51
C SER A 22 17.36 -9.64 -3.69
N MET A 23 16.65 -10.55 -4.38
CA MET A 23 15.97 -11.70 -3.78
C MET A 23 15.06 -11.29 -2.62
N PHE A 24 15.50 -11.55 -1.38
CA PHE A 24 14.76 -11.29 -0.15
C PHE A 24 15.20 -10.01 0.56
N ASN A 25 16.24 -9.33 0.06
CA ASN A 25 16.71 -8.07 0.59
C ASN A 25 16.11 -6.94 -0.23
N LEU A 26 15.28 -6.12 0.41
CA LEU A 26 14.66 -4.95 -0.20
C LEU A 26 15.37 -3.67 0.26
N TYR A 27 15.44 -2.70 -0.63
CA TYR A 27 16.11 -1.42 -0.42
C TYR A 27 15.19 -0.28 -0.86
N ASP A 28 15.53 0.94 -0.46
CA ASP A 28 14.87 2.19 -0.87
C ASP A 28 13.33 2.13 -0.78
N PRO A 29 12.77 1.93 0.42
CA PRO A 29 11.34 1.89 0.60
C PRO A 29 10.71 3.23 0.25
N GLU A 30 9.62 3.22 -0.50
CA GLU A 30 8.70 4.36 -0.61
C GLU A 30 7.41 4.00 0.14
N ILE A 31 6.85 4.94 0.91
CA ILE A 31 5.61 4.70 1.67
C ILE A 31 4.52 5.65 1.16
N ALA A 32 3.42 5.05 0.72
CA ALA A 32 2.17 5.75 0.49
C ALA A 32 1.33 5.77 1.77
N THR A 33 0.75 6.92 2.06
CA THR A 33 -0.10 7.20 3.21
C THR A 33 -1.31 8.02 2.75
N ALA A 34 -2.41 7.96 3.51
CA ALA A 34 -3.59 8.79 3.23
C ALA A 34 -3.28 10.30 3.36
N GLU A 35 -2.35 10.65 4.23
CA GLU A 35 -1.91 12.02 4.52
C GLU A 35 -0.38 12.12 4.32
N LEU A 36 0.16 13.26 3.87
CA LEU A 36 1.60 13.41 3.55
C LEU A 36 2.47 13.87 4.72
N ASN A 37 1.87 14.51 5.71
CA ASN A 37 2.56 15.04 6.88
C ASN A 37 1.63 15.01 8.09
N ASP A 38 2.23 15.13 9.27
CA ASP A 38 1.55 15.39 10.54
C ASP A 38 2.23 16.58 11.21
N GLU A 39 1.45 17.56 11.65
CA GLU A 39 1.94 18.78 12.31
C GLU A 39 3.07 19.53 11.56
N GLY A 40 3.11 19.41 10.22
CA GLY A 40 4.13 20.06 9.38
C GLY A 40 5.39 19.22 9.11
N GLU A 41 5.50 18.03 9.70
CA GLU A 41 6.59 17.08 9.46
C GLU A 41 6.15 16.00 8.47
N PHE A 42 6.91 15.79 7.41
CA PHE A 42 6.59 14.77 6.40
C PHE A 42 6.82 13.37 6.92
N TYR A 43 5.93 12.45 6.53
CA TYR A 43 6.11 11.04 6.89
C TYR A 43 7.37 10.46 6.24
N PHE A 44 8.01 9.54 6.96
CA PHE A 44 9.21 8.87 6.51
C PHE A 44 8.99 8.18 5.16
N CYS A 45 9.90 8.40 4.21
CA CYS A 45 9.79 7.87 2.84
C CYS A 45 8.48 8.23 2.12
N ALA A 46 7.81 9.33 2.50
CA ALA A 46 6.65 9.83 1.77
C ALA A 46 7.09 10.35 0.39
N GLY A 47 6.76 9.59 -0.64
CA GLY A 47 7.00 10.00 -2.02
C GLY A 47 5.96 11.00 -2.51
N ASN A 48 6.30 11.71 -3.59
CA ASN A 48 5.46 12.75 -4.20
C ASN A 48 4.08 12.25 -4.64
N LEU A 49 3.93 10.95 -4.91
CA LEU A 49 2.69 10.34 -5.38
C LEU A 49 1.97 9.54 -4.29
N SER A 50 2.42 9.60 -3.04
CA SER A 50 1.90 8.83 -1.90
C SER A 50 0.35 8.73 -1.86
N CYS A 51 -0.37 9.85 -1.88
CA CYS A 51 -1.85 9.82 -1.84
C CYS A 51 -2.50 9.27 -3.13
N LEU A 52 -1.90 9.50 -4.30
CA LEU A 52 -2.43 9.03 -5.59
C LEU A 52 -2.19 7.53 -5.79
N SER A 53 -1.10 7.01 -5.22
CA SER A 53 -0.71 5.61 -5.39
C SER A 53 -1.69 4.65 -4.74
N ILE A 54 -2.28 5.00 -3.59
CA ILE A 54 -3.31 4.16 -2.94
C ILE A 54 -4.57 4.08 -3.81
N SER A 55 -5.06 5.22 -4.31
CA SER A 55 -6.27 5.24 -5.14
C SER A 55 -6.06 4.48 -6.45
N LYS A 56 -4.92 4.68 -7.10
CA LYS A 56 -4.55 3.95 -8.33
C LYS A 56 -4.41 2.45 -8.08
N PHE A 57 -3.78 2.05 -6.98
CA PHE A 57 -3.68 0.64 -6.61
C PHE A 57 -5.08 0.02 -6.44
N ASN A 58 -5.99 0.65 -5.72
CA ASN A 58 -7.34 0.12 -5.52
C ASN A 58 -8.11 -0.04 -6.84
N SER A 59 -7.90 0.86 -7.82
CA SER A 59 -8.58 0.77 -9.12
C SER A 59 -7.99 -0.28 -10.07
N GLU A 60 -6.70 -0.55 -9.98
CA GLU A 60 -5.98 -1.39 -10.95
C GLU A 60 -5.61 -2.78 -10.40
N HIS A 61 -5.54 -2.93 -9.08
CA HIS A 61 -5.09 -4.16 -8.45
C HIS A 61 -6.08 -5.30 -8.66
N LYS A 62 -5.56 -6.39 -9.21
CA LYS A 62 -6.26 -7.68 -9.26
C LYS A 62 -5.58 -8.63 -8.29
N CYS A 63 -6.34 -9.04 -7.28
CA CYS A 63 -5.84 -10.00 -6.31
C CYS A 63 -5.48 -11.32 -7.00
N ASN A 64 -4.34 -11.89 -6.59
CA ASN A 64 -3.84 -13.15 -7.12
C ASN A 64 -3.95 -14.26 -6.06
N GLN A 65 -3.44 -15.46 -6.36
CA GLN A 65 -3.49 -16.62 -5.46
C GLN A 65 -2.97 -16.33 -4.03
N PHE A 66 -2.06 -15.37 -3.88
CA PHE A 66 -1.49 -15.03 -2.58
C PHE A 66 -2.44 -14.18 -1.73
N CYS A 67 -3.31 -13.38 -2.34
CA CYS A 67 -4.42 -12.75 -1.60
C CYS A 67 -5.32 -13.83 -0.98
N ALA A 68 -5.65 -14.87 -1.75
CA ALA A 68 -6.48 -15.98 -1.29
C ALA A 68 -5.79 -16.76 -0.15
N MET A 69 -4.48 -17.05 -0.29
CA MET A 69 -3.71 -17.70 0.78
C MET A 69 -3.70 -16.90 2.08
N LEU A 70 -3.73 -15.57 1.98
CA LEU A 70 -3.73 -14.66 3.12
C LEU A 70 -5.15 -14.28 3.60
N ASN A 71 -6.21 -14.85 3.00
CA ASN A 71 -7.61 -14.49 3.27
C ASN A 71 -7.85 -12.97 3.21
N LEU A 72 -7.21 -12.30 2.24
CA LEU A 72 -7.49 -10.90 1.98
C LEU A 72 -8.84 -10.83 1.27
N ALA A 73 -9.80 -10.10 1.85
CA ALA A 73 -11.11 -9.94 1.24
C ALA A 73 -10.91 -9.30 -0.14
N SER A 74 -11.42 -9.92 -1.20
CA SER A 74 -11.52 -9.24 -2.49
C SER A 74 -12.44 -8.04 -2.28
N GLU A 75 -11.90 -6.82 -2.32
CA GLU A 75 -12.67 -5.61 -2.07
C GLU A 75 -13.81 -5.50 -3.10
N THR A 76 -14.99 -5.96 -2.71
CA THR A 76 -16.27 -5.67 -3.38
C THR A 76 -17.40 -5.46 -2.36
N GLU A 77 -17.11 -5.39 -1.05
CA GLU A 77 -18.15 -5.32 0.00
C GLU A 77 -17.97 -4.23 1.08
N LEU A 78 -17.14 -3.21 0.87
CA LEU A 78 -17.05 -2.09 1.82
C LEU A 78 -17.10 -0.74 1.08
N THR A 79 -18.18 -0.52 0.35
CA THR A 79 -18.79 0.81 0.19
C THR A 79 -19.78 1.01 1.33
N LEU A 80 -19.45 1.89 2.27
CA LEU A 80 -20.43 2.70 2.99
C LEU A 80 -20.39 4.10 2.38
#